data_AF-A0A1V3II50-F1
#
_entry.id   AF-A0A1V3II50-F1
#
_cell.length_a   1.000
_cell.length_b   1.000
_cell.length_c   1.000
_cell.angle_alpha   90.00
_cell.angle_beta   90.00
_cell.angle_gamma   90.00
#
_symmetry.space_group_name_H-M   'P 1'
#
loop_
_entity.id
_entity.type
_entity.pdbx_description
1 polymer ?
#
loop_
_entity_poly.entity_id
_entity_poly.type
_entity_poly.pdbx_seq_one_letter_code
_entity_poly.pdbx_strand_id
1 'polypeptide(L)' 'MNKAIEKVIEECGSRDILAKACGVSNATVGNWLKGQGINGKHIKAISDATGGKVSTDEILQSLTED' A
#
# COMPACT_ATOMS: atom_id res chain seq x y z
N MET A 1 -1.85 -1.05 12.96
CA MET A 1 -1.16 -0.38 11.83
C MET A 1 -0.81 -1.46 10.84
N ASN A 2 -1.17 -1.29 9.57
CA ASN A 2 -0.99 -2.32 8.56
C ASN A 2 0.50 -2.42 8.20
N LYS A 3 1.15 -3.51 8.64
CA LYS A 3 2.59 -3.74 8.48
C LYS A 3 3.01 -3.91 7.02
N ALA A 4 2.15 -4.49 6.18
CA ALA A 4 2.44 -4.64 4.76
C ALA A 4 2.52 -3.27 4.09
N ILE A 5 1.59 -2.36 4.40
CA ILE A 5 1.60 -1.00 3.86
C ILE A 5 2.74 -0.17 4.41
N GLU A 6 3.12 -0.34 5.68
CA GLU A 6 4.31 0.28 6.26
C GLU A 6 5.57 -0.12 5.49
N LYS A 7 5.76 -1.42 5.25
CA LYS A 7 6.85 -1.96 4.43
C LYS A 7 6.83 -1.40 3.00
N VAL A 8 5.66 -1.30 2.36
CA VAL A 8 5.54 -0.67 1.03
C VAL A 8 6.07 0.77 1.06
N ILE A 9 5.71 1.55 2.09
CA ILE A 9 6.12 2.94 2.21
C ILE A 9 7.64 3.05 2.39
N GLU A 10 8.24 2.15 3.17
CA GLU A 10 9.69 2.07 3.34
C GLU A 10 10.39 1.73 2.02
N GLU A 11 9.88 0.75 1.27
CA GLU A 11 10.42 0.36 -0.04
C GLU A 11 10.28 1.47 -1.10
N CYS A 12 9.18 2.22 -1.08
CA CYS A 12 8.99 3.40 -1.93
C CYS A 12 9.73 4.64 -1.39
N GLY A 13 10.25 4.61 -0.17
CA GLY A 13 10.92 5.70 0.52
C GLY A 13 10.01 6.72 1.22
N SER A 14 8.78 6.94 0.74
CA SER A 14 7.81 7.80 1.43
C SER A 14 6.37 7.61 0.96
N ARG A 15 5.43 8.10 1.77
CA ARG A 15 3.99 8.10 1.46
C ARG A 15 3.65 8.95 0.25
N ASP A 16 4.33 10.08 0.05
CA ASP A 16 4.12 10.96 -1.11
C ASP A 16 4.59 10.31 -2.41
N ILE A 17 5.69 9.56 -2.38
CA ILE A 17 6.18 8.80 -3.54
C ILE A 17 5.19 7.70 -3.91
N LEU A 18 4.74 6.91 -2.92
CA LEU A 18 3.72 5.88 -3.15
C LEU A 18 2.40 6.48 -3.67
N ALA A 19 1.95 7.60 -3.10
CA ALA A 19 0.74 8.29 -3.52
C ALA A 19 0.83 8.72 -4.99
N LYS A 20 1.97 9.30 -5.41
CA LYS A 20 2.22 9.67 -6.81
C LYS A 20 2.26 8.46 -7.73
N ALA A 21 2.94 7.38 -7.32
CA ALA A 21 3.03 6.14 -8.11
C ALA A 21 1.65 5.49 -8.33
N CYS A 22 0.80 5.53 -7.31
CA CYS A 22 -0.56 4.97 -7.36
C CYS A 22 -1.62 5.95 -7.89
N GLY A 23 -1.27 7.21 -8.18
CA GLY A 23 -2.21 8.24 -8.62
C GLY A 23 -3.28 8.62 -7.57
N VAL A 24 -2.94 8.53 -6.28
CA VAL A 24 -3.82 8.84 -5.15
C VAL A 24 -3.25 9.96 -4.27
N SER A 25 -3.99 10.36 -3.23
CA SER A 25 -3.53 11.35 -2.25
C SER A 25 -2.71 10.70 -1.12
N ASN A 26 -1.82 11.48 -0.46
CA ASN A 26 -1.11 11.02 0.74
C ASN A 26 -2.09 10.68 1.90
N ALA A 27 -3.23 11.36 1.97
CA ALA A 27 -4.30 11.02 2.92
C ALA A 27 -4.88 9.62 2.64
N THR A 28 -5.06 9.24 1.37
CA THR A 28 -5.48 7.89 0.96
C THR A 28 -4.48 6.83 1.45
N VAL A 29 -3.18 7.06 1.25
CA VAL A 29 -2.12 6.18 1.79
C VAL A 29 -2.15 6.11 3.33
N GLY A 30 -2.55 7.20 4.00
CA GLY A 30 -2.78 7.19 5.44
C GLY A 30 -3.93 6.30 5.90
N ASN A 31 -4.98 6.19 5.10
CA ASN A 31 -6.06 5.25 5.37
C ASN A 31 -5.60 3.81 5.15
N TRP A 32 -4.77 3.56 4.14
CA TRP A 32 -4.18 2.25 3.87
C TRP A 32 -3.35 1.73 5.06
N LEU A 33 -2.56 2.59 5.69
CA LEU A 33 -1.83 2.27 6.94
C LEU A 33 -2.74 1.88 8.10
N LYS A 34 -4.01 2.28 8.07
CA LYS A 34 -5.05 1.91 9.04
C LYS A 34 -5.86 0.68 8.59
N GLY A 35 -5.52 0.06 7.45
CA GLY A 35 -6.28 -1.04 6.86
C GLY A 35 -7.56 -0.59 6.13
N GLN A 36 -7.73 0.70 5.85
CA GLN A 36 -8.96 1.26 5.30
C GLN A 36 -8.80 1.72 3.85
N GLY A 37 -9.83 1.53 3.02
CA GLY A 37 -9.88 2.13 1.67
C GLY A 37 -8.91 1.53 0.64
N ILE A 38 -8.30 0.38 0.93
CA ILE A 38 -7.62 -0.45 -0.06
C ILE A 38 -8.67 -1.30 -0.77
N ASN A 39 -8.63 -1.32 -2.09
CA ASN A 39 -9.49 -2.15 -2.93
C ASN A 39 -8.63 -2.76 -4.05
N GLY A 40 -9.16 -3.77 -4.76
CA GLY A 40 -8.37 -4.59 -5.69
C GLY A 40 -7.57 -3.80 -6.75
N LYS A 41 -8.10 -2.66 -7.21
CA LYS A 41 -7.39 -1.76 -8.15
C LYS A 41 -6.13 -1.13 -7.55
N HIS A 42 -6.11 -0.89 -6.23
CA HIS A 42 -4.94 -0.35 -5.53
C HIS A 42 -3.90 -1.45 -5.25
N ILE A 43 -4.32 -2.67 -4.96
CA ILE A 43 -3.42 -3.78 -4.57
C ILE A 43 -2.32 -3.99 -5.62
N LYS A 44 -2.69 -4.08 -6.90
CA LYS A 44 -1.72 -4.23 -7.98
C LYS A 44 -0.81 -3.02 -8.12
N ALA A 45 -1.37 -1.80 -8.06
CA ALA A 45 -0.57 -0.57 -8.17
C ALA A 45 0.44 -0.43 -7.02
N ILE A 46 0.05 -0.81 -5.80
CA ILE A 46 0.91 -0.81 -4.61
C ILE A 46 2.06 -1.81 -4.80
N SER A 47 1.77 -3.04 -5.25
CA SER A 47 2.81 -4.05 -5.51
C SER A 47 3.78 -3.58 -6.61
N ASP A 48 3.25 -3.06 -7.73
CA ASP A 48 4.03 -2.54 -8.84
C ASP A 48 4.91 -1.33 -8.41
N ALA A 49 4.42 -0.47 -7.51
CA ALA A 49 5.17 0.68 -6.99
C ALA A 49 6.41 0.28 -6.16
N THR A 50 6.42 -0.94 -5.60
CA THR A 50 7.60 -1.51 -4.92
C THR A 50 8.51 -2.31 -5.86
N GLY A 51 8.18 -2.39 -7.15
CA GLY A 51 8.85 -3.27 -8.09
C GLY A 51 8.63 -4.76 -7.78
N GLY A 52 7.50 -5.11 -7.16
CA GLY A 52 7.17 -6.50 -6.80
C GLY A 52 7.81 -7.03 -5.53
N LYS A 53 8.50 -6.18 -4.73
CA LYS A 53 9.07 -6.59 -3.43
C LYS A 53 8.00 -6.93 -2.39
N VAL A 54 6.85 -6.28 -2.47
CA VAL A 54 5.65 -6.61 -1.70
C VAL A 54 4.63 -7.21 -2.66
N SER A 55 4.24 -8.46 -2.40
CA SER A 55 3.33 -9.19 -3.28
C SER A 55 1.88 -8.75 -3.11
N THR A 56 1.05 -8.94 -4.13
CA THR A 56 -0.39 -8.67 -4.03
C THR A 56 -1.07 -9.48 -2.93
N ASP A 57 -0.64 -10.73 -2.71
CA ASP A 57 -1.16 -11.59 -1.63
C ASP A 57 -0.77 -11.08 -0.24
N GLU A 58 0.45 -10.56 -0.06
CA GLU A 58 0.90 -9.97 1.21
C GLU A 58 0.04 -8.75 1.56
N ILE A 59 -0.25 -7.91 0.57
CA ILE A 59 -1.16 -6.76 0.74
C ILE A 59 -2.57 -7.25 1.05
N LEU A 60 -3.09 -8.24 0.33
CA LEU A 60 -4.45 -8.74 0.53
C LEU A 60 -4.63 -9.36 1.93
N GLN A 61 -3.67 -10.17 2.36
CA GLN A 61 -3.69 -10.80 3.69
C GLN A 61 -3.68 -9.75 4.80
N SER A 62 -2.95 -8.65 4.62
CA SER A 62 -2.92 -7.55 5.58
C SER A 62 -4.26 -6.81 5.75
N LEU A 63 -5.24 -7.02 4.86
CA LEU A 63 -6.59 -6.47 4.96
C LEU A 63 -7.56 -7.37 5.71
N THR A 64 -7.20 -8.65 5.88
CA THR A 64 -8.05 -9.67 6.50
C THR A 64 -7.63 -10.02 7.92
N GLU A 65 -6.48 -9.50 8.39
CA GLU A 65 -6.04 -9.65 9.79
C GLU A 65 -6.76 -8.60 10.66
N ASP A 66 -7.78 -9.04 11.40
CA ASP A 66 -8.50 -8.29 12.45
C ASP A 66 -7.65 -8.09 13.73
#